data_AF-A0A961IAY0-F1
#
_entry.id   AF-A0A961IAY0-F1
#
_cell.length_a   1.000
_cell.length_b   1.000
_cell.length_c   1.000
_cell.angle_alpha   90.00
_cell.angle_beta   90.00
_cell.angle_gamma   90.00
#
_symmetry.space_group_name_H-M   'P 1'
#
loop_
_entity.id
_entity.type
_entity.pdbx_description
1 polymer ?
#
loop_
_entity_poly.entity_id
_entity_poly.type
_entity_poly.pdbx_seq_one_letter_code
_entity_poly.pdbx_strand_id
1 'polypeptide(L)'
;MFGSCWKPGASGDQALDRIVELSPDMFLWLGDNIYGDTTDMTAMRASYESKKQTASYERFLRAEIPVLATWDDHDYGENNQGRYYTRRAESQQEFARHFDLPADDPRRRHQEGVYNARLFPARNGSASVHVILLDGRYHRSPTFNQYGACEGNASSFLGSEQWDWLMRELRRPADIKIIASGIQVLPPLHGKRALKDYCAYADGREFQRAIAALEETDLSGTEYESWAEFPLERERLLRAVQASVNAGNAKQVIFVSGDQHWAEIMRKDIPATDNQAPVTVYEVTASGFNQNWPYEVPDPNRLP
;
A
#
# COMPACT_ATOMS: atom_id res chain seq x y z
N MET A 1 10.66 -9.33 6.48
CA MET A 1 10.70 -9.26 4.99
C MET A 1 9.34 -8.84 4.48
N PHE A 2 9.26 -8.40 3.22
CA PHE A 2 8.01 -8.05 2.57
C PHE A 2 8.11 -8.23 1.06
N GLY A 3 6.96 -8.26 0.37
CA GLY A 3 6.89 -8.27 -1.09
C GLY A 3 5.45 -8.29 -1.62
N SER A 4 5.30 -8.11 -2.93
CA SER A 4 4.02 -8.14 -3.66
C SER A 4 4.15 -8.81 -5.03
N CYS A 5 3.03 -8.98 -5.72
CA CYS A 5 3.00 -9.36 -7.14
C CYS A 5 3.62 -10.73 -7.39
N TRP A 6 3.28 -11.70 -6.54
CA TRP A 6 3.75 -13.07 -6.67
C TRP A 6 2.91 -13.81 -7.71
N LYS A 7 3.59 -14.39 -8.71
CA LYS A 7 2.99 -15.33 -9.66
C LYS A 7 3.60 -16.72 -9.51
N PRO A 8 2.80 -17.79 -9.57
CA PRO A 8 3.32 -19.15 -9.56
C PRO A 8 4.21 -19.41 -10.78
N GLY A 9 5.18 -20.31 -10.64
CA GLY A 9 6.16 -20.66 -11.66
C GLY A 9 7.58 -20.61 -11.13
N ALA A 10 8.56 -21.11 -11.91
CA ALA A 10 9.91 -21.41 -11.43
C ALA A 10 10.57 -20.25 -10.65
N SER A 11 10.47 -19.01 -11.15
CA SER A 11 11.04 -17.84 -10.49
C SER A 11 10.29 -17.42 -9.23
N GLY A 12 8.95 -17.49 -9.23
CA GLY A 12 8.13 -17.18 -8.05
C GLY A 12 8.28 -18.23 -6.95
N ASP A 13 8.46 -19.49 -7.34
CA ASP A 13 8.70 -20.60 -6.43
C ASP A 13 10.07 -20.47 -5.76
N GLN A 14 11.11 -20.15 -6.53
CA GLN A 14 12.46 -19.89 -6.00
C GLN A 14 12.48 -18.70 -5.04
N ALA A 15 11.73 -17.63 -5.33
CA ALA A 15 11.64 -16.47 -4.43
C ALA A 15 10.99 -16.82 -3.09
N LEU A 16 9.91 -17.62 -3.09
CA LEU A 16 9.29 -18.12 -1.85
C LEU A 16 10.21 -19.05 -1.07
N ASP A 17 10.88 -19.98 -1.75
CA ASP A 17 11.86 -20.87 -1.11
C ASP A 17 12.97 -20.07 -0.45
N ARG A 18 13.46 -19.01 -1.11
CA ARG A 18 14.48 -18.13 -0.56
C ARG A 18 14.01 -17.39 0.69
N ILE A 19 12.75 -16.97 0.75
CA ILE A 19 12.17 -16.35 1.96
C ILE A 19 12.15 -17.36 3.11
N VAL A 20 11.77 -18.61 2.85
CA VAL A 20 11.79 -19.67 3.87
C VAL A 20 13.21 -19.92 4.39
N GLU A 21 14.19 -20.04 3.48
CA GLU A 21 15.60 -20.23 3.86
C GLU A 21 16.15 -19.09 4.72
N LEU A 22 15.76 -17.85 4.43
CA LEU A 22 16.19 -16.69 5.19
C LEU A 22 15.49 -16.59 6.57
N SER A 23 14.40 -17.34 6.78
CA SER A 23 13.70 -17.48 8.07
C SER A 23 13.45 -16.13 8.77
N PRO A 24 12.78 -15.16 8.12
CA PRO A 24 12.54 -13.86 8.72
C PRO A 24 11.60 -13.94 9.92
N ASP A 25 11.75 -13.03 10.89
CA ASP A 25 10.85 -12.94 12.05
C ASP A 25 9.37 -12.66 11.67
N MET A 26 9.16 -12.08 10.48
CA MET A 26 7.84 -11.81 9.90
C MET A 26 7.94 -11.56 8.40
N PHE A 27 6.86 -11.86 7.67
CA PHE A 27 6.67 -11.50 6.27
C PHE A 27 5.44 -10.58 6.09
N LEU A 28 5.59 -9.50 5.33
CA LEU A 28 4.47 -8.63 4.93
C LEU A 28 4.10 -8.88 3.46
N TRP A 29 2.87 -9.31 3.23
CA TRP A 29 2.28 -9.30 1.90
C TRP A 29 1.73 -7.91 1.60
N LEU A 30 2.26 -7.26 0.56
CA LEU A 30 1.91 -5.88 0.25
C LEU A 30 0.80 -5.74 -0.79
N GLY A 31 0.39 -6.82 -1.46
CA GLY A 31 -0.64 -6.77 -2.49
C GLY A 31 -0.34 -7.70 -3.65
N ASP A 32 -1.29 -7.81 -4.59
CA ASP A 32 -1.25 -8.79 -5.67
C ASP A 32 -0.90 -10.19 -5.15
N ASN A 33 -1.60 -10.56 -4.08
CA ASN A 33 -1.41 -11.85 -3.44
C ASN A 33 -1.77 -12.99 -4.38
N ILE A 34 -2.69 -12.73 -5.31
CA ILE A 34 -3.08 -13.53 -6.46
C ILE A 34 -3.44 -12.58 -7.61
N TYR A 35 -3.55 -13.13 -8.82
CA TYR A 35 -4.10 -12.43 -9.98
C TYR A 35 -5.51 -12.93 -10.26
N GLY A 36 -6.47 -12.30 -9.58
CA GLY A 36 -7.85 -12.78 -9.43
C GLY A 36 -8.90 -11.93 -10.14
N ASP A 37 -8.55 -11.08 -11.10
CA ASP A 37 -9.43 -10.10 -11.77
C ASP A 37 -10.80 -10.68 -12.22
N THR A 38 -11.81 -10.56 -11.37
CA THR A 38 -13.12 -11.18 -11.57
C THR A 38 -14.19 -10.58 -10.67
N THR A 39 -15.46 -10.66 -11.10
CA THR A 39 -16.64 -10.47 -10.24
C THR A 39 -17.24 -11.80 -9.76
N ASP A 40 -16.69 -12.94 -10.18
CA ASP A 40 -17.12 -14.28 -9.76
C ASP A 40 -16.29 -14.75 -8.56
N MET A 41 -16.90 -14.75 -7.37
CA MET A 41 -16.23 -15.14 -6.13
C MET A 41 -15.83 -16.62 -6.09
N THR A 42 -16.43 -17.47 -6.93
CA THR A 42 -15.97 -18.85 -7.12
C THR A 42 -14.62 -18.87 -7.82
N ALA A 43 -14.44 -18.03 -8.85
CA ALA A 43 -13.17 -17.89 -9.55
C ALA A 43 -12.10 -17.24 -8.66
N MET A 44 -12.45 -16.19 -7.91
CA MET A 44 -11.56 -15.56 -6.93
C MET A 44 -11.07 -16.59 -5.89
N ARG A 45 -12.00 -17.38 -5.34
CA ARG A 45 -11.68 -18.47 -4.42
C ARG A 45 -10.72 -19.48 -5.06
N ALA A 46 -11.00 -19.90 -6.29
CA ALA A 46 -10.17 -20.85 -7.01
C ALA A 46 -8.74 -20.33 -7.21
N SER A 47 -8.55 -19.04 -7.49
CA SER A 47 -7.22 -18.42 -7.59
C SER A 47 -6.44 -18.50 -6.27
N TYR A 48 -7.08 -18.19 -5.13
CA TYR A 48 -6.47 -18.33 -3.81
C TYR A 48 -6.14 -19.79 -3.46
N GLU A 49 -7.01 -20.73 -3.81
CA GLU A 49 -6.76 -22.16 -3.58
C GLU A 49 -5.63 -22.70 -4.46
N SER A 50 -5.57 -22.27 -5.73
CA SER A 50 -4.48 -22.63 -6.63
C SER A 50 -3.13 -22.18 -6.08
N LYS A 51 -3.04 -20.96 -5.52
CA LYS A 51 -1.85 -20.50 -4.79
C LYS A 51 -1.51 -21.43 -3.62
N LYS A 52 -2.50 -21.77 -2.77
CA LYS A 52 -2.29 -22.67 -1.62
C LYS A 52 -1.78 -24.06 -2.03
N GLN A 53 -2.08 -24.52 -3.24
CA GLN A 53 -1.66 -25.81 -3.78
C GLN A 53 -0.27 -25.81 -4.43
N THR A 54 0.39 -24.66 -4.54
CA THR A 54 1.77 -24.61 -5.05
C THR A 54 2.75 -25.12 -4.00
N ALA A 55 3.69 -25.98 -4.41
CA ALA A 55 4.60 -26.64 -3.47
C ALA A 55 5.49 -25.65 -2.70
N SER A 56 5.87 -24.53 -3.33
CA SER A 56 6.64 -23.43 -2.72
C SER A 56 5.82 -22.69 -1.65
N TYR A 57 4.55 -22.38 -1.95
CA TYR A 57 3.67 -21.73 -0.98
C TYR A 57 3.29 -22.67 0.17
N GLU A 58 3.09 -23.96 -0.08
CA GLU A 58 2.93 -24.94 1.00
C GLU A 58 4.15 -25.00 1.91
N ARG A 59 5.37 -24.93 1.36
CA ARG A 59 6.60 -24.83 2.17
C ARG A 59 6.63 -23.54 2.98
N PHE A 60 6.24 -22.42 2.38
CA PHE A 60 6.10 -21.14 3.06
C PHE A 60 5.11 -21.21 4.25
N LEU A 61 3.94 -21.82 4.04
CA LEU A 61 2.96 -22.02 5.11
C LEU A 61 3.50 -22.93 6.23
N ARG A 62 4.18 -24.03 5.88
CA ARG A 62 4.80 -24.95 6.86
C ARG A 62 5.96 -24.35 7.64
N ALA A 63 6.56 -23.25 7.15
CA ALA A 63 7.61 -22.55 7.86
C ALA A 63 7.08 -21.71 9.04
N GLU A 64 5.75 -21.53 9.14
CA GLU A 64 5.08 -20.79 10.22
C GLU A 64 5.64 -19.38 10.47
N ILE A 65 6.18 -18.75 9.42
CA ILE A 65 6.62 -17.36 9.46
C ILE A 65 5.39 -16.48 9.76
N PRO A 66 5.41 -15.62 10.80
CA PRO A 66 4.32 -14.70 11.06
C PRO A 66 4.03 -13.82 9.85
N VAL A 67 2.75 -13.69 9.48
CA VAL A 67 2.32 -12.90 8.32
C VAL A 67 1.40 -11.76 8.75
N LEU A 68 1.63 -10.58 8.17
CA LEU A 68 0.60 -9.55 8.00
C LEU A 68 0.40 -9.32 6.49
N ALA A 69 -0.81 -8.95 6.10
CA ALA A 69 -1.15 -8.76 4.70
C ALA A 69 -2.07 -7.56 4.51
N THR A 70 -1.90 -6.90 3.37
CA THR A 70 -2.90 -6.08 2.69
C THR A 70 -3.03 -6.59 1.25
N TRP A 71 -3.94 -6.01 0.48
CA TRP A 71 -4.14 -6.33 -0.94
C TRP A 71 -3.71 -5.19 -1.85
N ASP A 72 -3.71 -5.48 -3.15
CA ASP A 72 -3.80 -4.49 -4.20
C ASP A 72 -4.94 -4.83 -5.19
N ASP A 73 -4.98 -4.29 -6.40
CA ASP A 73 -6.15 -4.43 -7.28
C ASP A 73 -6.44 -5.87 -7.72
N HIS A 74 -5.41 -6.63 -8.04
CA HIS A 74 -5.56 -7.97 -8.60
C HIS A 74 -6.13 -9.00 -7.61
N ASP A 75 -5.94 -8.79 -6.30
CA ASP A 75 -6.54 -9.61 -5.24
C ASP A 75 -7.72 -8.93 -4.53
N TYR A 76 -7.92 -7.63 -4.78
CA TYR A 76 -9.16 -6.90 -4.47
C TYR A 76 -10.30 -7.26 -5.43
N GLY A 77 -10.02 -7.41 -6.72
CA GLY A 77 -11.03 -7.85 -7.67
C GLY A 77 -10.82 -7.53 -9.13
N GLU A 78 -10.20 -6.41 -9.49
CA GLU A 78 -10.08 -5.96 -10.88
C GLU A 78 -9.10 -4.79 -10.96
N ASN A 79 -8.29 -4.76 -12.03
CA ASN A 79 -7.27 -3.74 -12.28
C ASN A 79 -7.74 -2.29 -12.05
N ASN A 80 -7.00 -1.53 -11.24
CA ASN A 80 -7.23 -0.15 -10.84
C ASN A 80 -8.58 0.17 -10.18
N GLN A 81 -9.39 -0.84 -9.81
CA GLN A 81 -10.69 -0.56 -9.22
C GLN A 81 -10.57 -0.01 -7.78
N GLY A 82 -11.70 0.50 -7.30
CA GLY A 82 -11.89 0.96 -5.93
C GLY A 82 -13.34 0.78 -5.51
N ARG A 83 -13.91 1.78 -4.84
CA ARG A 83 -15.25 1.72 -4.22
C ARG A 83 -16.42 1.36 -5.16
N TYR A 84 -16.24 1.48 -6.47
CA TYR A 84 -17.26 1.14 -7.48
C TYR A 84 -17.23 -0.33 -7.92
N TYR A 85 -16.19 -1.09 -7.54
CA TYR A 85 -16.21 -2.54 -7.68
C TYR A 85 -17.38 -3.11 -6.88
N THR A 86 -18.10 -4.07 -7.46
CA THR A 86 -19.38 -4.53 -6.90
C THR A 86 -19.25 -5.65 -5.87
N ARG A 87 -18.06 -6.26 -5.76
CA ARG A 87 -17.81 -7.41 -4.88
C ARG A 87 -16.82 -7.14 -3.75
N ARG A 88 -16.68 -5.89 -3.32
CA ARG A 88 -15.67 -5.46 -2.32
C ARG A 88 -15.77 -6.26 -1.03
N ALA A 89 -16.99 -6.41 -0.52
CA ALA A 89 -17.25 -7.15 0.71
C ALA A 89 -16.93 -8.64 0.53
N GLU A 90 -17.29 -9.22 -0.61
CA GLU A 90 -17.04 -10.64 -0.89
C GLU A 90 -15.55 -10.93 -1.12
N SER A 91 -14.82 -10.08 -1.84
CA SER A 91 -13.37 -10.17 -1.97
C SER A 91 -12.67 -10.08 -0.61
N GLN A 92 -13.15 -9.20 0.28
CA GLN A 92 -12.66 -9.15 1.67
C GLN A 92 -12.87 -10.46 2.42
N GLN A 93 -13.98 -11.17 2.19
CA GLN A 93 -14.20 -12.48 2.78
C GLN A 93 -13.25 -13.54 2.22
N GLU A 94 -12.95 -13.51 0.92
CA GLU A 94 -11.95 -14.41 0.31
C GLU A 94 -10.54 -14.12 0.80
N PHE A 95 -10.16 -12.84 0.93
CA PHE A 95 -8.90 -12.43 1.55
C PHE A 95 -8.80 -12.96 2.99
N ALA A 96 -9.83 -12.71 3.80
CA ALA A 96 -9.86 -13.14 5.20
C ALA A 96 -9.80 -14.67 5.33
N ARG A 97 -10.43 -15.40 4.40
CA ARG A 97 -10.36 -16.85 4.30
C ARG A 97 -8.96 -17.33 3.90
N HIS A 98 -8.33 -16.71 2.90
CA HIS A 98 -7.02 -17.12 2.44
C HIS A 98 -5.95 -16.98 3.53
N PHE A 99 -5.96 -15.86 4.26
CA PHE A 99 -5.01 -15.60 5.35
C PHE A 99 -5.46 -16.17 6.70
N ASP A 100 -6.46 -17.06 6.71
CA ASP A 100 -6.93 -17.80 7.89
C ASP A 100 -7.20 -16.89 9.10
N LEU A 101 -7.78 -15.70 8.85
CA LEU A 101 -8.03 -14.72 9.91
C LEU A 101 -8.97 -15.31 10.98
N PRO A 102 -8.78 -15.02 12.27
CA PRO A 102 -9.67 -15.49 13.34
C PRO A 102 -11.14 -15.12 13.10
N ALA A 103 -12.07 -15.96 13.58
CA ALA A 103 -13.51 -15.74 13.37
C ALA A 103 -14.04 -14.45 14.04
N ASP A 104 -13.34 -13.91 15.03
CA ASP A 104 -13.63 -12.65 15.73
C ASP A 104 -12.85 -11.45 15.19
N ASP A 105 -12.01 -11.63 14.15
CA ASP A 105 -11.26 -10.54 13.52
C ASP A 105 -12.24 -9.48 12.97
N PRO A 106 -12.03 -8.17 13.26
CA PRO A 106 -12.89 -7.09 12.77
C PRO A 106 -13.09 -7.12 11.25
N ARG A 107 -12.07 -7.53 10.49
CA ARG A 107 -12.08 -7.63 9.02
C ARG A 107 -12.99 -8.73 8.50
N ARG A 108 -13.50 -9.63 9.34
CA ARG A 108 -14.55 -10.60 8.96
C ARG A 108 -15.96 -10.10 9.25
N ARG A 109 -16.12 -9.06 10.08
CA ARG A 109 -17.41 -8.68 10.67
C ARG A 109 -17.83 -7.27 10.29
N HIS A 110 -17.20 -6.26 10.88
CA HIS A 110 -17.71 -4.90 10.90
C HIS A 110 -16.70 -3.86 10.39
N GLN A 111 -15.48 -4.27 10.08
CA GLN A 111 -14.50 -3.39 9.45
C GLN A 111 -14.61 -3.52 7.92
N GLU A 112 -14.79 -2.40 7.24
CA GLU A 112 -14.76 -2.32 5.77
C GLU A 112 -13.34 -2.02 5.29
N GLY A 113 -12.71 -2.98 4.62
CA GLY A 113 -11.32 -2.97 4.21
C GLY A 113 -10.39 -3.81 5.10
N VAL A 114 -9.24 -4.21 4.54
CA VAL A 114 -8.29 -5.17 5.16
C VAL A 114 -7.18 -4.52 5.98
N TYR A 115 -7.25 -3.21 6.20
CA TYR A 115 -6.25 -2.46 6.97
C TYR A 115 -6.09 -3.01 8.39
N ASN A 116 -4.86 -3.01 8.89
CA ASN A 116 -4.54 -3.55 10.21
C ASN A 116 -3.18 -3.02 10.71
N ALA A 117 -2.88 -3.20 11.99
CA ALA A 117 -1.60 -2.77 12.54
C ALA A 117 -1.11 -3.70 13.64
N ARG A 118 0.21 -3.76 13.83
CA ARG A 118 0.87 -4.49 14.91
C ARG A 118 2.03 -3.70 15.48
N LEU A 119 1.97 -3.46 16.79
CA LEU A 119 3.06 -2.84 17.54
C LEU A 119 3.97 -3.91 18.13
N PHE A 120 5.24 -3.84 17.78
CA PHE A 120 6.33 -4.64 18.34
C PHE A 120 7.09 -3.77 19.35
N PRO A 121 6.96 -4.06 20.66
CA PRO A 121 7.66 -3.28 21.67
C PRO A 121 9.18 -3.51 21.58
N ALA A 122 9.94 -2.53 22.06
CA ALA A 122 11.38 -2.63 22.20
C ALA A 122 11.75 -3.85 23.06
N ARG A 123 12.78 -4.62 22.64
CA ARG A 123 13.31 -5.77 23.38
C ARG A 123 14.83 -5.76 23.33
N ASN A 124 15.49 -6.01 24.46
CA ASN A 124 16.95 -6.15 24.54
C ASN A 124 17.74 -5.01 23.86
N GLY A 125 17.27 -3.76 24.02
CA GLY A 125 17.90 -2.59 23.40
C GLY A 125 17.53 -2.33 21.94
N SER A 126 16.66 -3.14 21.33
CA SER A 126 16.10 -2.87 20.00
C SER A 126 15.14 -1.68 20.02
N ALA A 127 15.00 -1.03 18.87
CA ALA A 127 13.92 -0.08 18.64
C ALA A 127 12.54 -0.79 18.71
N SER A 128 11.52 -0.07 19.19
CA SER A 128 10.12 -0.46 19.01
C SER A 128 9.67 -0.17 17.59
N VAL A 129 8.89 -1.08 16.99
CA VAL A 129 8.45 -0.99 15.60
C VAL A 129 6.93 -1.09 15.54
N HIS A 130 6.28 -0.12 14.94
CA HIS A 130 4.84 -0.16 14.68
C HIS A 130 4.60 -0.37 13.19
N VAL A 131 4.10 -1.55 12.81
CA VAL A 131 3.74 -1.85 11.43
C VAL A 131 2.27 -1.53 11.22
N ILE A 132 1.95 -0.70 10.23
CA ILE A 132 0.62 -0.21 9.92
C ILE A 132 0.35 -0.53 8.44
N LEU A 133 -0.62 -1.39 8.16
CA LEU A 133 -0.99 -1.80 6.81
C LEU A 133 -2.25 -1.04 6.39
N LEU A 134 -2.13 -0.28 5.31
CA LEU A 134 -3.24 0.44 4.70
C LEU A 134 -3.95 -0.46 3.68
N ASP A 135 -5.26 -0.38 3.65
CA ASP A 135 -6.10 -0.74 2.50
C ASP A 135 -6.15 0.47 1.56
N GLY A 136 -5.70 0.30 0.31
CA GLY A 136 -5.72 1.34 -0.71
C GLY A 136 -6.83 1.18 -1.75
N ARG A 137 -7.78 0.26 -1.56
CA ARG A 137 -8.76 -0.12 -2.58
C ARG A 137 -10.20 0.04 -2.11
N TYR A 138 -10.55 -0.48 -0.92
CA TYR A 138 -11.96 -0.64 -0.48
C TYR A 138 -12.82 0.62 -0.61
N HIS A 139 -12.25 1.74 -0.15
CA HIS A 139 -12.89 3.05 -0.11
C HIS A 139 -12.34 4.01 -1.15
N ARG A 140 -11.40 3.60 -2.01
CA ARG A 140 -10.74 4.51 -2.94
C ARG A 140 -11.73 4.99 -4.01
N SER A 141 -11.85 6.30 -4.20
CA SER A 141 -12.62 6.89 -5.29
C SER A 141 -12.00 6.53 -6.65
N PRO A 142 -12.73 6.62 -7.77
CA PRO A 142 -12.17 6.36 -9.09
C PRO A 142 -10.96 7.25 -9.40
N THR A 143 -9.88 6.68 -9.93
CA THR A 143 -8.75 7.47 -10.46
C THR A 143 -9.14 8.18 -11.76
N PHE A 144 -9.89 7.48 -12.62
CA PHE A 144 -10.39 7.97 -13.91
C PHE A 144 -11.89 7.63 -14.06
N ASN A 145 -12.58 8.35 -14.94
CA ASN A 145 -14.04 8.23 -15.11
C ASN A 145 -14.51 6.84 -15.59
N GLN A 146 -13.62 6.04 -16.18
CA GLN A 146 -13.93 4.66 -16.59
C GLN A 146 -14.11 3.71 -15.39
N TYR A 147 -13.59 4.08 -14.21
CA TYR A 147 -13.72 3.28 -12.97
C TYR A 147 -14.89 3.75 -12.08
N GLY A 148 -15.64 4.77 -12.49
CA GLY A 148 -16.80 5.27 -11.75
C GLY A 148 -16.99 6.78 -11.89
N ALA A 149 -17.97 7.31 -11.15
CA ALA A 149 -18.24 8.75 -11.16
C ALA A 149 -17.13 9.53 -10.45
N CYS A 150 -16.58 10.56 -11.10
CA CYS A 150 -15.57 11.41 -10.50
C CYS A 150 -16.14 12.26 -9.35
N GLU A 151 -15.37 12.37 -8.27
CA GLU A 151 -15.77 13.07 -7.05
C GLU A 151 -15.01 14.41 -6.86
N GLY A 152 -14.08 14.74 -7.77
CA GLY A 152 -13.33 16.00 -7.71
C GLY A 152 -12.55 16.12 -6.40
N ASN A 153 -12.66 17.28 -5.74
CA ASN A 153 -12.00 17.54 -4.46
C ASN A 153 -12.50 16.65 -3.31
N ALA A 154 -13.63 15.96 -3.48
CA ALA A 154 -14.15 15.00 -2.50
C ALA A 154 -13.61 13.57 -2.71
N SER A 155 -12.77 13.36 -3.74
CA SER A 155 -12.09 12.07 -3.97
C SER A 155 -11.31 11.66 -2.73
N SER A 156 -11.52 10.43 -2.29
CA SER A 156 -10.94 9.87 -1.07
C SER A 156 -10.13 8.63 -1.39
N PHE A 157 -9.02 8.42 -0.69
CA PHE A 157 -8.19 7.23 -0.87
C PHE A 157 -8.54 6.15 0.17
N LEU A 158 -8.51 6.50 1.46
CA LEU A 158 -8.74 5.55 2.57
C LEU A 158 -10.20 5.50 3.06
N GLY A 159 -10.99 6.55 2.82
CA GLY A 159 -12.28 6.71 3.47
C GLY A 159 -12.17 7.20 4.92
N SER A 160 -13.26 7.72 5.47
CA SER A 160 -13.24 8.41 6.77
C SER A 160 -12.88 7.49 7.94
N GLU A 161 -13.41 6.26 7.96
CA GLU A 161 -13.20 5.34 9.08
C GLU A 161 -11.75 4.89 9.19
N GLN A 162 -11.13 4.55 8.05
CA GLN A 162 -9.72 4.18 8.01
C GLN A 162 -8.81 5.39 8.27
N TRP A 163 -9.18 6.59 7.83
CA TRP A 163 -8.46 7.81 8.21
C TRP A 163 -8.47 8.03 9.72
N ASP A 164 -9.63 7.94 10.36
CA ASP A 164 -9.76 8.11 11.80
C ASP A 164 -8.97 7.04 12.56
N TRP A 165 -8.98 5.80 12.07
CA TRP A 165 -8.15 4.71 12.57
C TRP A 165 -6.65 5.03 12.43
N LEU A 166 -6.19 5.41 11.24
CA LEU A 166 -4.79 5.72 10.97
C LEU A 166 -4.30 6.86 11.87
N MET A 167 -5.11 7.90 12.08
CA MET A 167 -4.76 8.99 12.99
C MET A 167 -4.57 8.51 14.44
N ARG A 168 -5.32 7.49 14.89
CA ARG A 168 -5.08 6.87 16.21
C ARG A 168 -3.80 6.06 16.24
N GLU A 169 -3.51 5.27 15.20
CA GLU A 169 -2.27 4.48 15.11
C GLU A 169 -1.02 5.36 15.03
N LEU A 170 -1.09 6.48 14.32
CA LEU A 170 0.00 7.46 14.22
C LEU A 170 0.29 8.15 15.56
N ARG A 171 -0.70 8.28 16.45
CA ARG A 171 -0.51 8.82 17.82
C ARG A 171 0.09 7.81 18.81
N ARG A 172 0.09 6.51 18.51
CA ARG A 172 0.70 5.50 19.39
C ARG A 172 2.23 5.56 19.30
N PRO A 173 2.96 5.78 20.40
CA PRO A 173 4.42 5.90 20.33
C PRO A 173 5.11 4.61 19.86
N ALA A 174 6.08 4.75 18.95
CA ALA A 174 7.05 3.73 18.58
C ALA A 174 8.31 4.40 18.03
N ASP A 175 9.49 3.78 18.12
CA ASP A 175 10.71 4.37 17.57
C ASP A 175 10.64 4.45 16.05
N ILE A 176 10.20 3.37 15.41
CA ILE A 176 10.05 3.27 13.96
C ILE A 176 8.58 2.93 13.63
N LYS A 177 7.99 3.66 12.68
CA LYS A 177 6.72 3.27 12.07
C LYS A 177 6.97 2.80 10.65
N ILE A 178 6.53 1.58 10.34
CA ILE A 178 6.52 1.05 8.98
C ILE A 178 5.07 1.14 8.48
N ILE A 179 4.83 1.92 7.43
CA ILE A 179 3.51 2.08 6.83
C ILE A 179 3.49 1.36 5.48
N ALA A 180 2.72 0.29 5.39
CA ALA A 180 2.60 -0.54 4.20
C ALA A 180 1.40 -0.11 3.34
N SER A 181 1.60 -0.04 2.03
CA SER A 181 0.56 0.24 1.03
C SER A 181 0.73 -0.66 -0.19
N GLY A 182 -0.36 -0.98 -0.90
CA GLY A 182 -0.29 -1.75 -2.16
C GLY A 182 0.51 -1.04 -3.24
N ILE A 183 0.28 0.27 -3.37
CA ILE A 183 0.91 1.13 -4.36
C ILE A 183 1.87 2.13 -3.71
N GLN A 184 2.71 2.76 -4.53
CA GLN A 184 3.75 3.66 -4.03
C GLN A 184 3.20 4.96 -3.45
N VAL A 185 3.84 5.46 -2.39
CA VAL A 185 3.44 6.69 -1.69
C VAL A 185 4.28 7.89 -2.11
N LEU A 186 5.59 7.75 -2.22
CA LEU A 186 6.55 8.84 -2.40
C LEU A 186 6.81 9.32 -3.83
N PRO A 187 6.61 8.60 -4.94
CA PRO A 187 6.91 9.15 -6.26
C PRO A 187 6.03 10.38 -6.53
N PRO A 188 6.52 11.41 -7.24
CA PRO A 188 5.69 12.52 -7.71
C PRO A 188 4.65 12.05 -8.73
N LEU A 189 3.67 12.90 -9.04
CA LEU A 189 2.72 12.61 -10.12
C LEU A 189 3.47 12.56 -11.46
N HIS A 190 3.18 11.58 -12.30
CA HIS A 190 3.83 11.49 -13.61
C HIS A 190 3.26 12.50 -14.63
N GLY A 191 4.12 13.01 -15.52
CA GLY A 191 3.78 14.10 -16.43
C GLY A 191 3.20 13.68 -17.78
N LYS A 192 2.93 12.39 -18.00
CA LYS A 192 2.49 11.88 -19.31
C LYS A 192 0.98 11.94 -19.53
N ARG A 193 0.17 12.13 -18.47
CA ARG A 193 -1.29 12.25 -18.55
C ARG A 193 -1.74 13.70 -18.40
N ALA A 194 -2.84 14.07 -19.04
CA ALA A 194 -3.39 15.40 -18.85
C ALA A 194 -4.02 15.47 -17.45
N LEU A 195 -3.69 16.51 -16.68
CA LEU A 195 -4.16 16.62 -15.28
C LEU A 195 -5.69 16.58 -15.16
N LYS A 196 -6.40 17.13 -16.14
CA LYS A 196 -7.87 17.13 -16.19
C LYS A 196 -8.51 15.75 -16.30
N ASP A 197 -7.74 14.73 -16.66
CA ASP A 197 -8.24 13.37 -16.82
C ASP A 197 -8.39 12.67 -15.47
N TYR A 198 -7.62 13.07 -14.45
CA TYR A 198 -7.77 12.55 -13.10
C TYR A 198 -9.11 13.00 -12.51
N CYS A 199 -9.87 12.05 -11.96
CA CYS A 199 -11.13 12.35 -11.29
C CYS A 199 -10.98 13.29 -10.09
N ALA A 200 -9.80 13.30 -9.45
CA ALA A 200 -9.49 14.20 -8.34
C ALA A 200 -9.19 15.65 -8.80
N TYR A 201 -9.06 15.92 -10.10
CA TYR A 201 -8.63 17.23 -10.60
C TYR A 201 -9.63 18.36 -10.32
N ALA A 202 -10.93 18.08 -10.45
CA ALA A 202 -12.00 19.09 -10.33
C ALA A 202 -11.74 20.35 -11.18
N ASP A 203 -11.58 21.52 -10.55
CA ASP A 203 -11.21 22.78 -11.20
C ASP A 203 -9.69 23.05 -11.25
N GLY A 204 -8.89 22.09 -10.75
CA GLY A 204 -7.44 22.09 -10.73
C GLY A 204 -6.81 22.80 -9.53
N ARG A 205 -7.56 23.63 -8.78
CA ARG A 205 -6.97 24.50 -7.75
C ARG A 205 -6.42 23.73 -6.57
N GLU A 206 -7.23 22.88 -5.94
CA GLU A 206 -6.80 22.11 -4.77
C GLU A 206 -5.80 21.01 -5.15
N PHE A 207 -5.96 20.44 -6.35
CA PHE A 207 -5.06 19.42 -6.91
C PHE A 207 -3.63 19.98 -7.05
N GLN A 208 -3.49 21.13 -7.73
CA GLN A 208 -2.20 21.79 -7.90
C GLN A 208 -1.64 22.34 -6.59
N ARG A 209 -2.50 22.87 -5.72
CA ARG A 209 -2.11 23.34 -4.37
C ARG A 209 -1.50 22.20 -3.55
N ALA A 210 -2.09 21.01 -3.57
CA ALA A 210 -1.58 19.86 -2.82
C ALA A 210 -0.21 19.37 -3.32
N ILE A 211 0.00 19.36 -4.64
CA ILE A 211 1.32 19.07 -5.24
C ILE A 211 2.34 20.12 -4.81
N ALA A 212 2.00 21.41 -4.97
CA ALA A 212 2.87 22.52 -4.60
C ALA A 212 3.21 22.54 -3.10
N ALA A 213 2.27 22.13 -2.24
CA ALA A 213 2.49 22.05 -0.80
C ALA A 213 3.57 21.02 -0.42
N LEU A 214 3.84 20.04 -1.27
CA LEU A 214 4.90 19.05 -1.08
C LEU A 214 6.21 19.40 -1.81
N GLU A 215 6.30 20.63 -2.33
CA GLU A 215 7.43 21.19 -3.11
C GLU A 215 7.79 20.33 -4.34
N GLU A 216 6.80 19.69 -4.95
CA GLU A 216 7.01 18.89 -6.15
C GLU A 216 6.78 19.73 -7.41
N THR A 217 7.86 19.96 -8.16
CA THR A 217 7.81 20.72 -9.42
C THR A 217 7.94 19.82 -10.65
N ASP A 218 8.52 18.63 -10.49
CA ASP A 218 8.80 17.72 -11.58
C ASP A 218 7.75 16.62 -11.64
N LEU A 219 7.01 16.58 -12.75
CA LEU A 219 6.03 15.52 -13.00
C LEU A 219 6.73 14.29 -13.61
N SER A 220 7.41 13.52 -12.77
CA SER A 220 8.38 12.52 -13.21
C SER A 220 8.13 11.10 -12.73
N GLY A 221 7.12 10.85 -11.88
CA GLY A 221 6.88 9.51 -11.33
C GLY A 221 6.37 8.47 -12.33
N THR A 222 5.88 7.37 -11.77
CA THR A 222 5.38 6.21 -12.51
C THR A 222 4.03 6.47 -13.21
N GLU A 223 3.84 5.85 -14.37
CA GLU A 223 2.53 5.79 -15.04
C GLU A 223 1.62 4.67 -14.48
N TYR A 224 2.15 3.83 -13.59
CA TYR A 224 1.35 2.90 -12.79
C TYR A 224 0.68 3.63 -11.62
N GLU A 225 -0.19 2.93 -10.90
CA GLU A 225 -0.96 3.54 -9.83
C GLU A 225 -0.04 4.00 -8.69
N SER A 226 -0.33 5.18 -8.16
CA SER A 226 0.36 5.69 -6.98
C SER A 226 -0.53 6.64 -6.21
N TRP A 227 -0.17 6.93 -4.97
CA TRP A 227 -0.84 7.95 -4.17
C TRP A 227 -0.80 9.33 -4.83
N ALA A 228 0.14 9.59 -5.73
CA ALA A 228 0.28 10.88 -6.40
C ALA A 228 -0.93 11.22 -7.29
N GLU A 229 -1.70 10.21 -7.73
CA GLU A 229 -2.94 10.40 -8.48
C GLU A 229 -4.09 10.97 -7.62
N PHE A 230 -3.92 10.99 -6.29
CA PHE A 230 -4.82 11.63 -5.31
C PHE A 230 -4.05 12.66 -4.45
N PRO A 231 -3.62 13.81 -5.02
CA PRO A 231 -2.70 14.73 -4.33
C PRO A 231 -3.17 15.20 -2.95
N LEU A 232 -4.47 15.49 -2.78
CA LEU A 232 -5.03 15.94 -1.49
C LEU A 232 -4.87 14.86 -0.40
N GLU A 233 -5.12 13.60 -0.76
CA GLU A 233 -5.05 12.47 0.17
C GLU A 233 -3.59 12.09 0.47
N ARG A 234 -2.71 12.17 -0.52
CA ARG A 234 -1.26 11.98 -0.35
C ARG A 234 -0.64 13.08 0.52
N GLU A 235 -0.99 14.34 0.29
CA GLU A 235 -0.59 15.45 1.15
C GLU A 235 -1.07 15.19 2.58
N ARG A 236 -2.34 14.84 2.77
CA ARG A 236 -2.90 14.51 4.08
C ARG A 236 -2.12 13.41 4.79
N LEU A 237 -1.72 12.34 4.08
CA LEU A 237 -0.92 11.25 4.63
C LEU A 237 0.45 11.73 5.10
N LEU A 238 1.18 12.44 4.23
CA LEU A 238 2.52 12.93 4.55
C LEU A 238 2.49 13.95 5.69
N ARG A 239 1.49 14.84 5.74
CA ARG A 239 1.30 15.78 6.86
C ARG A 239 0.94 15.08 8.17
N ALA A 240 0.15 14.01 8.12
CA ALA A 240 -0.16 13.20 9.31
C ALA A 240 1.10 12.49 9.84
N VAL A 241 1.94 11.98 8.95
CA VAL A 241 3.24 11.38 9.30
C VAL A 241 4.19 12.43 9.88
N GLN A 242 4.30 13.60 9.25
CA GLN A 242 5.08 14.73 9.74
C GLN A 242 4.64 15.13 11.16
N ALA A 243 3.32 15.22 11.41
CA ALA A 243 2.76 15.49 12.72
C ALA A 243 3.15 14.43 13.76
N SER A 244 3.11 13.15 13.39
CA SER A 244 3.49 12.05 14.25
C SER A 244 4.95 12.16 14.70
N VAL A 245 5.86 12.45 13.76
CA VAL A 245 7.29 12.62 14.06
C VAL A 245 7.55 13.86 14.91
N ASN A 246 7.00 15.02 14.53
CA ASN A 246 7.18 16.27 15.28
C ASN A 246 6.60 16.20 16.70
N ALA A 247 5.55 15.41 16.92
CA ALA A 247 4.99 15.15 18.25
C ALA A 247 5.77 14.12 19.07
N GLY A 248 6.85 13.55 18.52
CA GLY A 248 7.67 12.52 19.20
C GLY A 248 7.03 11.13 19.24
N ASN A 249 5.98 10.88 18.47
CA ASN A 249 5.33 9.56 18.38
C ASN A 249 6.08 8.59 17.47
N ALA A 250 7.03 9.09 16.68
CA ALA A 250 7.95 8.34 15.84
C ALA A 250 9.31 9.05 15.77
N LYS A 251 10.41 8.28 15.79
CA LYS A 251 11.74 8.81 15.41
C LYS A 251 11.97 8.74 13.92
N GLN A 252 11.43 7.70 13.26
CA GLN A 252 11.47 7.54 11.81
C GLN A 252 10.18 6.90 11.29
N VAL A 253 9.76 7.32 10.10
CA VAL A 253 8.71 6.64 9.33
C VAL A 253 9.28 6.13 8.02
N ILE A 254 8.95 4.88 7.69
CA ILE A 254 9.35 4.20 6.47
C ILE A 254 8.08 3.65 5.82
N PHE A 255 7.84 3.99 4.56
CA PHE A 255 6.83 3.36 3.74
C PHE A 255 7.38 2.07 3.11
N VAL A 256 6.52 1.09 2.91
CA VAL A 256 6.83 -0.09 2.09
C VAL A 256 5.70 -0.32 1.10
N SER A 257 6.04 -0.64 -0.14
CA SER A 257 5.05 -0.70 -1.24
C SER A 257 5.32 -1.79 -2.28
N GLY A 258 4.30 -2.05 -3.11
CA GLY A 258 4.25 -3.06 -4.15
C GLY A 258 3.90 -2.50 -5.55
N ASP A 259 3.04 -3.20 -6.29
CA ASP A 259 2.46 -2.87 -7.62
C ASP A 259 3.43 -2.80 -8.81
N GLN A 260 4.51 -2.03 -8.68
CA GLN A 260 5.35 -1.59 -9.80
C GLN A 260 6.11 -2.67 -10.60
N HIS A 261 6.36 -3.87 -10.06
CA HIS A 261 7.27 -4.88 -10.62
C HIS A 261 8.73 -4.41 -10.79
N TRP A 262 9.23 -3.60 -9.86
CA TRP A 262 10.66 -3.40 -9.62
C TRP A 262 10.93 -3.15 -8.14
N ALA A 263 12.21 -3.06 -7.78
CA ALA A 263 12.65 -2.65 -6.47
C ALA A 263 13.32 -1.28 -6.52
N GLU A 264 13.00 -0.41 -5.57
CA GLU A 264 13.68 0.87 -5.40
C GLU A 264 13.61 1.37 -3.95
N ILE A 265 14.50 2.29 -3.62
CA ILE A 265 14.49 3.01 -2.35
C ILE A 265 14.35 4.48 -2.67
N MET A 266 13.34 5.11 -2.09
CA MET A 266 13.10 6.53 -2.22
C MET A 266 13.35 7.25 -0.90
N ARG A 267 13.73 8.52 -0.99
CA ARG A 267 13.77 9.47 0.12
C ARG A 267 12.97 10.71 -0.28
N LYS A 268 12.07 11.14 0.59
CA LYS A 268 11.39 12.43 0.46
C LYS A 268 11.57 13.25 1.72
N ASP A 269 11.97 14.50 1.55
CA ASP A 269 11.94 15.50 2.62
C ASP A 269 10.57 16.21 2.56
N ILE A 270 9.73 15.99 3.56
CA ILE A 270 8.44 16.68 3.69
C ILE A 270 8.75 18.11 4.16
N PRO A 271 8.36 19.15 3.40
CA PRO A 271 8.75 20.52 3.69
C PRO A 271 8.11 21.02 4.99
N ALA A 272 8.75 22.01 5.61
CA ALA A 272 8.22 22.65 6.82
C ALA A 272 6.88 23.35 6.55
N THR A 273 6.10 23.54 7.60
CA THR A 273 4.97 24.49 7.62
C THR A 273 5.15 25.43 8.80
N ASP A 274 4.28 26.43 8.93
CA ASP A 274 4.33 27.38 10.06
C ASP A 274 4.32 26.68 11.43
N ASN A 275 3.75 25.47 11.53
CA ASN A 275 3.56 24.74 12.78
C ASN A 275 4.30 23.39 12.84
N GLN A 276 5.03 23.01 11.79
CA GLN A 276 5.67 21.70 11.68
C GLN A 276 7.07 21.82 11.08
N ALA A 277 8.06 21.23 11.76
CA ALA A 277 9.41 21.09 11.26
C ALA A 277 9.46 20.11 10.06
N PRO A 278 10.41 20.26 9.13
CA PRO A 278 10.54 19.33 8.01
C PRO A 278 10.89 17.92 8.52
N VAL A 279 10.44 16.89 7.80
CA VAL A 279 10.64 15.47 8.18
C VAL A 279 11.06 14.68 6.96
N THR A 280 12.18 13.96 7.08
CA THR A 280 12.61 12.99 6.08
C THR A 280 11.89 11.66 6.28
N VAL A 281 11.29 11.15 5.20
CA VAL A 281 10.71 9.82 5.13
C VAL A 281 11.36 9.02 4.01
N TYR A 282 11.30 7.70 4.15
CA TYR A 282 11.81 6.77 3.15
C TYR A 282 10.68 5.88 2.66
N GLU A 283 10.82 5.36 1.46
CA GLU A 283 9.99 4.28 0.96
C GLU A 283 10.88 3.19 0.37
N VAL A 284 10.54 1.93 0.64
CA VAL A 284 11.18 0.79 0.01
C VAL A 284 10.12 0.02 -0.75
N THR A 285 10.16 0.10 -2.06
CA THR A 285 9.31 -0.67 -2.96
C THR A 285 9.98 -2.02 -3.21
N ALA A 286 9.27 -3.10 -2.96
CA ALA A 286 9.70 -4.46 -3.32
C ALA A 286 8.59 -5.13 -4.11
N SER A 287 8.48 -4.72 -5.37
CA SER A 287 7.39 -5.13 -6.23
C SER A 287 7.85 -6.14 -7.28
N GLY A 288 7.15 -7.26 -7.35
CA GLY A 288 7.46 -8.38 -8.24
C GLY A 288 8.42 -9.39 -7.60
N PHE A 289 7.87 -10.40 -6.91
CA PHE A 289 8.64 -11.57 -6.51
C PHE A 289 9.43 -12.18 -7.68
N ASN A 290 8.81 -12.15 -8.86
CA ASN A 290 9.32 -12.79 -10.06
C ASN A 290 8.96 -12.05 -11.37
N GLN A 291 8.55 -10.80 -11.24
CA GLN A 291 8.18 -9.94 -12.36
C GLN A 291 9.12 -8.73 -12.31
N ASN A 292 9.74 -8.42 -13.45
CA ASN A 292 10.62 -7.26 -13.55
C ASN A 292 10.43 -6.58 -14.91
N TRP A 293 10.17 -5.28 -14.88
CA TRP A 293 10.15 -4.49 -16.11
C TRP A 293 11.58 -4.20 -16.59
N PRO A 294 11.88 -4.35 -17.90
CA PRO A 294 13.22 -4.17 -18.44
C PRO A 294 13.54 -2.69 -18.75
N TYR A 295 13.02 -1.75 -17.97
CA TYR A 295 13.20 -0.32 -18.19
C TYR A 295 13.19 0.45 -16.87
N GLU A 296 13.78 1.65 -16.90
CA GLU A 296 13.81 2.54 -15.74
C GLU A 296 12.72 3.59 -15.86
N VAL A 297 11.98 3.77 -14.76
CA VAL A 297 11.08 4.91 -14.57
C VAL A 297 11.87 5.99 -13.83
N PRO A 298 11.99 7.22 -14.35
CA PRO A 298 12.60 8.31 -13.60
C PRO A 298 11.87 8.54 -12.27
N ASP A 299 12.59 8.83 -11.20
CA ASP A 299 11.99 9.31 -9.96
C ASP A 299 13.03 10.17 -9.21
N PRO A 300 12.76 11.47 -8.99
CA PRO A 300 13.69 12.36 -8.30
C PRO A 300 13.88 12.00 -6.83
N ASN A 301 12.98 11.20 -6.25
CA ASN A 301 13.11 10.71 -4.88
C ASN A 301 13.94 9.42 -4.80
N ARG A 302 14.22 8.74 -5.93
CA ARG A 302 15.02 7.51 -5.93
C ARG A 302 16.45 7.79 -5.46
N LEU A 303 16.90 7.01 -4.48
CA LEU A 303 18.29 7.05 -4.02
C LEU A 303 19.22 6.38 -5.06
N PRO A 304 20.45 6.91 -5.22
CA PRO A 304 21.44 6.37 -6.15
C PRO A 304 21.97 4.98 -5.76
#